data_AF-E3JA51-F1
#
_entry.id   AF-E3JA51-F1
#
_cell.length_a   1.000
_cell.length_b   1.000
_cell.length_c   1.000
_cell.angle_alpha   90.00
_cell.angle_beta   90.00
_cell.angle_gamma   90.00
#
_symmetry.space_group_name_H-M   'P 1'
#
loop_
_entity.id
_entity.type
_entity.pdbx_description
1 polymer ?
#
loop_
_entity_poly.entity_id
_entity_poly.type
_entity_poly.pdbx_seq_one_letter_code
_entity_poly.pdbx_strand_id
1 'polypeptide(L)'
;MFTGIVEELGTVAAVTEHATAAELTIGSTAVLEDVRHGASIAVNGVCLTVTSFTPPGEVDPRTGTRVFTADVMLETLRRSALGALTAGDRVNLERPVRLADRLGGHLVQGHVDGVGTIADRAPDEHWEVVRIALPAGLDRYLVEKGSITVDGVSLTVVDVTPATADLPASFTVSLIPTTLADTTLGARNVGALVNLEVDVVAKYVEKLAAPVLGQVAGAVLGQLPTTVGRLDPSPQLPAPPVGPPRADSPEAARPTAASLKGADR
;
A
#
# COMPACT_ATOMS: atom_id res chain seq x y z
N MET A 1 4.98 -16.42 -3.50
CA MET A 1 4.23 -15.81 -2.39
C MET A 1 5.22 -15.13 -1.49
N PHE A 2 4.82 -13.97 -0.98
CA PHE A 2 5.60 -13.03 -0.19
C PHE A 2 4.71 -12.53 0.96
N THR A 3 5.25 -11.66 1.80
CA THR A 3 4.56 -11.08 2.95
C THR A 3 4.33 -9.58 2.83
N GLY A 4 5.03 -8.93 1.89
CA GLY A 4 5.07 -7.49 1.76
C GLY A 4 5.98 -6.83 2.80
N ILE A 5 6.89 -7.58 3.42
CA ILE A 5 7.90 -7.04 4.33
C ILE A 5 9.21 -6.98 3.55
N VAL A 6 9.56 -5.77 3.10
CA VAL A 6 10.78 -5.52 2.34
C VAL A 6 12.01 -5.89 3.17
N GLU A 7 12.91 -6.68 2.59
CA GLU A 7 14.13 -7.15 3.27
C GLU A 7 15.32 -6.24 3.00
N GLU A 8 15.39 -5.65 1.80
CA GLU A 8 16.42 -4.67 1.48
C GLU A 8 16.01 -3.78 0.30
N LEU A 9 16.75 -2.68 0.16
CA LEU A 9 16.71 -1.83 -1.02
C LEU A 9 17.84 -2.21 -1.99
N GLY A 10 17.45 -2.73 -3.14
CA GLY A 10 18.33 -2.98 -4.28
C GLY A 10 18.57 -1.74 -5.13
N THR A 11 19.48 -1.87 -6.09
CA THR A 11 19.76 -0.84 -7.11
C THR A 11 19.72 -1.48 -8.50
N VAL A 12 18.97 -0.90 -9.42
CA VAL A 12 18.98 -1.32 -10.82
C VAL A 12 20.37 -1.06 -11.41
N ALA A 13 21.08 -2.12 -11.77
CA ALA A 13 22.41 -2.05 -12.36
C ALA A 13 22.34 -1.84 -13.88
N ALA A 14 21.36 -2.49 -14.53
CA ALA A 14 21.14 -2.38 -15.96
C ALA A 14 19.71 -2.80 -16.32
N VAL A 15 19.21 -2.21 -17.41
CA VAL A 15 18.00 -2.63 -18.11
C VAL A 15 18.39 -2.89 -19.56
N THR A 16 18.25 -4.13 -20.03
CA THR A 16 18.51 -4.50 -21.42
C THR A 16 17.18 -4.80 -22.10
N GLU A 17 16.75 -3.93 -22.98
CA GLU A 17 15.50 -4.12 -23.72
C GLU A 17 15.67 -5.09 -24.89
N HIS A 18 14.67 -5.95 -25.06
CA HIS A 18 14.51 -6.85 -26.19
C HIS A 18 13.16 -6.58 -26.86
N ALA A 19 12.91 -7.19 -28.03
CA ALA A 19 11.70 -6.94 -28.80
C ALA A 19 10.38 -7.25 -28.04
N THR A 20 10.39 -8.26 -27.16
CA THR A 20 9.20 -8.74 -26.43
C THR A 20 9.44 -8.94 -24.94
N ALA A 21 10.59 -8.51 -24.42
CA ALA A 21 11.01 -8.69 -23.03
C ALA A 21 12.07 -7.63 -22.67
N ALA A 22 12.44 -7.55 -21.41
CA ALA A 22 13.67 -6.90 -20.97
C ALA A 22 14.38 -7.78 -19.94
N GLU A 23 15.69 -7.63 -19.83
CA GLU A 23 16.47 -8.18 -18.72
C GLU A 23 16.72 -7.06 -17.71
N LEU A 24 16.35 -7.31 -16.46
CA LEU A 24 16.59 -6.40 -15.35
C LEU A 24 17.69 -6.98 -14.47
N THR A 25 18.85 -6.30 -14.42
CA THR A 25 19.93 -6.66 -13.50
C THR A 25 19.87 -5.76 -12.27
N ILE A 26 19.84 -6.35 -11.08
CA ILE A 26 19.67 -5.65 -9.81
C ILE A 26 20.81 -6.02 -8.87
N GLY A 27 21.49 -5.00 -8.33
CA GLY A 27 22.45 -5.14 -7.25
C GLY A 27 21.77 -5.24 -5.90
N SER A 28 22.17 -6.23 -5.12
CA SER A 28 21.55 -6.59 -3.83
C SER A 28 22.45 -7.52 -3.03
N THR A 29 22.23 -7.63 -1.72
CA THR A 29 23.06 -8.47 -0.85
C THR A 29 22.24 -9.53 -0.13
N ALA A 30 21.26 -9.12 0.67
CA ALA A 30 20.49 -10.00 1.57
C ALA A 30 19.66 -11.03 0.80
N VAL A 31 18.97 -10.64 -0.27
CA VAL A 31 18.11 -11.55 -1.05
C VAL A 31 18.92 -12.56 -1.87
N LEU A 32 20.25 -12.41 -1.94
CA LEU A 32 21.16 -13.32 -2.64
C LEU A 32 21.86 -14.33 -1.74
N GLU A 33 21.61 -14.32 -0.43
CA GLU A 33 22.26 -15.24 0.52
C GLU A 33 21.96 -16.71 0.22
N ASP A 34 20.72 -17.03 -0.16
CA ASP A 34 20.24 -18.39 -0.45
C ASP A 34 19.63 -18.53 -1.86
N VAL A 35 19.92 -17.58 -2.74
CA VAL A 35 19.39 -17.54 -4.11
C VAL A 35 19.85 -18.73 -4.94
N ARG A 36 18.99 -19.14 -5.87
CA ARG A 36 19.25 -20.19 -6.86
C ARG A 36 18.70 -19.74 -8.20
N HIS A 37 19.19 -20.33 -9.28
CA HIS A 37 18.55 -20.17 -10.57
C HIS A 37 17.09 -20.64 -10.47
N GLY A 38 16.16 -19.87 -11.01
CA GLY A 38 14.73 -20.15 -10.96
C GLY A 38 14.07 -19.77 -9.64
N ALA A 39 14.80 -19.18 -8.69
CA ALA A 39 14.19 -18.60 -7.50
C ALA A 39 13.32 -17.40 -7.88
N SER A 40 12.25 -17.18 -7.13
CA SER A 40 11.47 -15.95 -7.22
C SER A 40 12.07 -14.87 -6.32
N ILE A 41 12.02 -13.61 -6.74
CA ILE A 41 12.28 -12.43 -5.90
C ILE A 41 11.24 -11.38 -6.28
N ALA A 42 10.59 -10.76 -5.28
CA ALA A 42 9.71 -9.63 -5.53
C ALA A 42 10.56 -8.37 -5.72
N VAL A 43 10.35 -7.66 -6.83
CA VAL A 43 10.98 -6.37 -7.16
C VAL A 43 9.90 -5.32 -7.26
N ASN A 44 9.87 -4.37 -6.32
CA ASN A 44 8.74 -3.43 -6.15
C ASN A 44 7.38 -4.15 -6.18
N GLY A 45 7.28 -5.31 -5.55
CA GLY A 45 6.05 -6.12 -5.51
C GLY A 45 5.73 -6.91 -6.78
N VAL A 46 6.61 -6.93 -7.79
CA VAL A 46 6.45 -7.83 -8.95
C VAL A 46 7.30 -9.08 -8.74
N CYS A 47 6.69 -10.25 -8.76
CA CYS A 47 7.39 -11.54 -8.69
C CYS A 47 8.20 -11.77 -9.97
N LEU A 48 9.53 -11.75 -9.86
CA LEU A 48 10.45 -12.02 -10.96
C LEU A 48 11.22 -13.31 -10.70
N THR A 49 11.57 -14.02 -11.78
CA THR A 49 12.34 -15.27 -11.71
C THR A 49 13.80 -14.99 -12.02
N VAL A 50 14.69 -15.39 -11.12
CA VAL A 50 16.15 -15.23 -11.27
C VAL A 50 16.66 -16.13 -12.39
N THR A 51 17.28 -15.54 -13.41
CA THR A 51 17.90 -16.23 -14.55
C THR A 51 19.41 -16.36 -14.40
N SER A 52 20.05 -15.39 -13.73
CA SER A 52 21.47 -15.46 -13.37
C SER A 52 21.75 -14.65 -12.11
N PHE A 53 22.84 -14.96 -11.42
CA PHE A 53 23.28 -14.21 -10.24
C PHE A 53 24.79 -14.37 -10.02
N THR A 54 25.39 -13.39 -9.36
CA THR A 54 26.81 -13.42 -8.98
C THR A 54 27.07 -14.51 -7.93
N PRO A 55 28.08 -15.38 -8.13
CA PRO A 55 28.48 -16.38 -7.13
C PRO A 55 28.84 -15.77 -5.77
N PRO A 56 28.72 -16.51 -4.66
CA PRO A 56 29.18 -16.05 -3.36
C PRO A 56 30.68 -15.69 -3.38
N GLY A 57 31.03 -14.53 -2.82
CA GLY A 57 32.42 -14.03 -2.76
C GLY A 57 32.85 -13.20 -3.96
N GLU A 58 32.04 -13.13 -5.01
CA GLU A 58 32.26 -12.26 -6.18
C GLU A 58 31.33 -11.04 -6.13
N VAL A 59 31.68 -9.99 -6.87
CA VAL A 59 30.86 -8.77 -7.02
C VAL A 59 30.82 -8.35 -8.47
N ASP A 60 29.72 -7.72 -8.87
CA ASP A 60 29.61 -7.06 -10.16
C ASP A 60 30.42 -5.76 -10.14
N PRO A 61 31.34 -5.53 -11.08
CA PRO A 61 32.19 -4.36 -11.08
C PRO A 61 31.43 -3.05 -11.30
N ARG A 62 30.20 -3.09 -11.83
CA ARG A 62 29.36 -1.91 -12.05
C ARG A 62 28.73 -1.40 -10.75
N THR A 63 28.38 -2.31 -9.84
CA THR A 63 27.65 -1.98 -8.61
C THR A 63 28.51 -2.08 -7.36
N GLY A 64 29.63 -2.81 -7.41
CA GLY A 64 30.43 -3.14 -6.23
C GLY A 64 29.74 -4.11 -5.27
N THR A 65 28.62 -4.70 -5.67
CA THR A 65 27.87 -5.71 -4.90
C THR A 65 27.53 -6.92 -5.78
N ARG A 66 26.93 -7.96 -5.20
CA ARG A 66 26.37 -9.07 -5.96
C ARG A 66 25.15 -8.59 -6.74
N VAL A 67 24.92 -9.19 -7.89
CA VAL A 67 23.73 -8.91 -8.70
C VAL A 67 22.94 -10.18 -8.97
N PHE A 68 21.66 -10.04 -9.25
CA PHE A 68 20.89 -11.01 -9.99
C PHE A 68 20.27 -10.38 -11.23
N THR A 69 19.95 -11.21 -12.21
CA THR A 69 19.21 -10.82 -13.40
C THR A 69 17.92 -11.60 -13.46
N ALA A 70 16.86 -10.96 -13.94
CA ALA A 70 15.59 -11.58 -14.23
C ALA A 70 15.06 -11.12 -15.59
N ASP A 71 14.39 -12.04 -16.28
CA ASP A 71 13.66 -11.72 -17.50
C ASP A 71 12.29 -11.16 -17.14
N VAL A 72 11.91 -10.06 -17.77
CA VAL A 72 10.64 -9.39 -17.58
C VAL A 72 9.90 -9.36 -18.91
N MET A 73 8.71 -9.95 -18.95
CA MET A 73 7.88 -9.91 -20.15
C MET A 73 7.47 -8.48 -20.46
N LEU A 74 7.35 -8.12 -21.74
CA LEU A 74 6.90 -6.78 -22.15
C LEU A 74 5.53 -6.42 -21.56
N GLU A 75 4.64 -7.40 -21.39
CA GLU A 75 3.34 -7.17 -20.75
C GLU A 75 3.50 -6.75 -19.28
N THR A 76 4.43 -7.37 -18.55
CA THR A 76 4.73 -6.99 -17.16
C THR A 76 5.27 -5.56 -17.09
N LEU A 77 6.16 -5.18 -18.01
CA LEU A 77 6.68 -3.81 -18.09
C LEU A 77 5.56 -2.79 -18.37
N ARG A 78 4.58 -3.14 -19.19
CA ARG A 78 3.43 -2.27 -19.50
C ARG A 78 2.42 -2.15 -18.38
N ARG A 79 2.28 -3.19 -17.55
CA ARG A 79 1.30 -3.26 -16.45
C ARG A 79 1.85 -2.89 -15.08
N SER A 80 3.14 -2.60 -14.98
CA SER A 80 3.80 -2.25 -13.73
C SER A 80 4.66 -1.01 -13.88
N ALA A 81 4.99 -0.38 -12.77
CA ALA A 81 5.95 0.71 -12.71
C ALA A 81 7.39 0.27 -13.05
N LEU A 82 7.64 -1.03 -13.26
CA LEU A 82 8.96 -1.52 -13.68
C LEU A 82 9.38 -0.99 -15.05
N GLY A 83 8.42 -0.72 -15.94
CA GLY A 83 8.70 -0.18 -17.28
C GLY A 83 9.31 1.23 -17.27
N ALA A 84 9.28 1.92 -16.13
CA ALA A 84 9.90 3.24 -15.96
C ALA A 84 11.28 3.18 -15.30
N LEU A 85 11.76 1.99 -14.91
CA LEU A 85 13.04 1.84 -14.24
C LEU A 85 14.22 2.07 -15.18
N THR A 86 15.25 2.71 -14.66
CA THR A 86 16.53 2.98 -15.31
C THR A 86 17.69 2.61 -14.38
N ALA A 87 18.90 2.50 -14.93
CA ALA A 87 20.08 2.21 -14.12
C ALA A 87 20.28 3.30 -13.04
N GLY A 88 20.54 2.86 -11.81
CA GLY A 88 20.67 3.72 -10.63
C GLY A 88 19.40 3.79 -9.77
N ASP A 89 18.23 3.41 -10.29
CA ASP A 89 16.99 3.44 -9.53
C ASP A 89 17.01 2.46 -8.35
N ARG A 90 16.42 2.87 -7.23
CA ARG A 90 16.25 2.03 -6.04
C ARG A 90 14.97 1.22 -6.14
N VAL A 91 15.03 -0.02 -5.67
CA VAL A 91 13.90 -0.98 -5.70
C VAL A 91 13.76 -1.70 -4.37
N ASN A 92 12.53 -1.96 -3.94
CA ASN A 92 12.21 -2.83 -2.81
C ASN A 92 12.41 -4.29 -3.23
N LEU A 93 13.09 -5.07 -2.39
CA LEU A 93 13.35 -6.49 -2.62
C LEU A 93 12.82 -7.34 -1.46
N GLU A 94 12.17 -8.46 -1.79
CA GLU A 94 11.71 -9.46 -0.82
C GLU A 94 11.85 -10.87 -1.43
N ARG A 95 12.35 -11.82 -0.64
CA ARG A 95 12.40 -13.25 -0.97
C ARG A 95 11.05 -13.91 -0.74
N PRO A 96 10.74 -15.02 -1.43
CA PRO A 96 9.52 -15.75 -1.20
C PRO A 96 9.51 -16.33 0.21
N VAL A 97 8.37 -16.19 0.88
CA VAL A 97 8.19 -16.69 2.25
C VAL A 97 8.25 -18.21 2.29
N ARG A 98 8.94 -18.78 3.28
CA ARG A 98 8.93 -20.24 3.50
C ARG A 98 7.71 -20.62 4.34
N LEU A 99 7.26 -21.86 4.20
CA LEU A 99 6.10 -22.36 4.95
C LEU A 99 6.26 -22.24 6.48
N ALA A 100 7.50 -22.35 6.98
CA ALA A 100 7.81 -22.26 8.40
C ALA A 100 7.97 -20.82 8.92
N ASP A 101 7.96 -19.82 8.03
CA ASP A 101 8.19 -18.43 8.40
C ASP A 101 6.90 -17.76 8.89
N ARG A 102 7.06 -16.60 9.53
CA ARG A 102 5.95 -15.76 9.95
C ARG A 102 5.47 -14.91 8.76
N LEU A 103 4.17 -14.79 8.59
CA LEU A 103 3.57 -13.78 7.72
C LEU A 103 3.53 -12.45 8.48
N GLY A 104 4.58 -11.63 8.34
CA GLY A 104 4.70 -10.36 9.06
C GLY A 104 3.77 -9.26 8.53
N GLY A 105 3.44 -9.30 7.23
CA GLY A 105 2.42 -8.47 6.61
C GLY A 105 1.16 -9.29 6.30
N HIS A 106 0.80 -9.39 5.02
CA HIS A 106 -0.34 -10.17 4.54
C HIS A 106 0.08 -11.09 3.38
N LEU A 107 -0.86 -11.84 2.79
CA LEU A 107 -0.55 -12.71 1.66
C LEU A 107 -0.34 -11.88 0.39
N VAL A 108 0.92 -11.79 -0.04
CA VAL A 108 1.30 -11.10 -1.28
C VAL A 108 1.71 -12.14 -2.32
N GLN A 109 1.13 -12.07 -3.52
CA GLN A 109 1.45 -12.96 -4.64
C GLN A 109 2.67 -12.47 -5.40
N GLY A 110 2.86 -11.15 -5.47
CA GLY A 110 3.78 -10.49 -6.37
C GLY A 110 3.16 -10.28 -7.77
N HIS A 111 1.83 -10.20 -7.84
CA HIS A 111 1.05 -10.08 -9.07
C HIS A 111 0.34 -8.73 -9.08
N VAL A 112 1.05 -7.71 -9.57
CA VAL A 112 0.56 -6.33 -9.63
C VAL A 112 -0.73 -6.25 -10.45
N ASP A 113 -1.75 -5.64 -9.85
CA ASP A 113 -3.06 -5.43 -10.46
C ASP A 113 -3.12 -4.14 -11.29
N GLY A 114 -2.32 -3.15 -10.91
CA GLY A 114 -2.22 -1.89 -11.63
C GLY A 114 -1.18 -0.95 -11.05
N VAL A 115 -1.07 0.21 -11.68
CA VAL A 115 -0.10 1.24 -11.31
C VAL A 115 -0.84 2.44 -10.74
N GLY A 116 -0.58 2.75 -9.48
CA GLY A 116 -1.07 3.95 -8.82
C GLY A 116 -0.13 5.14 -9.00
N THR A 117 -0.57 6.29 -8.53
CA THR A 117 0.25 7.51 -8.50
C THR A 117 0.17 8.15 -7.12
N ILE A 118 1.31 8.50 -6.52
CA ILE A 118 1.31 9.28 -5.27
C ILE A 118 0.74 10.66 -5.59
N ALA A 119 -0.45 10.94 -5.06
CA ALA A 119 -1.20 12.16 -5.32
C ALA A 119 -0.90 13.26 -4.30
N ASP A 120 -0.63 12.87 -3.06
CA ASP A 120 -0.35 13.81 -1.96
C ASP A 120 0.50 13.14 -0.87
N ARG A 121 1.27 13.95 -0.15
CA ARG A 121 2.11 13.55 0.98
C ARG A 121 1.97 14.60 2.09
N ALA A 122 1.54 14.17 3.26
CA ALA A 122 1.35 15.03 4.44
C ALA A 122 2.20 14.49 5.61
N PRO A 123 3.39 15.07 5.84
CA PRO A 123 4.22 14.74 6.99
C PRO A 123 3.55 15.14 8.30
N ASP A 124 3.64 14.27 9.30
CA ASP A 124 3.26 14.50 10.70
C ASP A 124 4.49 14.30 11.61
N GLU A 125 4.34 14.48 12.91
CA GLU A 125 5.45 14.39 13.88
C GLU A 125 6.07 12.98 13.93
N HIS A 126 5.27 11.92 13.75
CA HIS A 126 5.68 10.53 13.97
C HIS A 126 5.40 9.58 12.80
N TRP A 127 4.71 10.04 11.76
CA TRP A 127 4.39 9.26 10.56
C TRP A 127 4.15 10.22 9.40
N GLU A 128 3.99 9.66 8.22
CA GLU A 128 3.62 10.43 7.04
C GLU A 128 2.40 9.80 6.36
N VAL A 129 1.37 10.61 6.14
CA VAL A 129 0.17 10.17 5.42
C VAL A 129 0.41 10.37 3.94
N VAL A 130 0.30 9.29 3.18
CA VAL A 130 0.48 9.30 1.73
C VAL A 130 -0.83 8.93 1.06
N ARG A 131 -1.29 9.78 0.13
CA ARG A 131 -2.46 9.51 -0.70
C ARG A 131 -2.04 8.98 -2.05
N ILE A 132 -2.65 7.89 -2.49
CA ILE A 132 -2.33 7.22 -3.75
C ILE A 132 -3.60 7.13 -4.58
N ALA A 133 -3.54 7.67 -5.80
CA ALA A 133 -4.59 7.54 -6.81
C ALA A 133 -4.59 6.12 -7.40
N LEU A 134 -5.79 5.56 -7.58
CA LEU A 134 -6.03 4.20 -8.05
C LEU A 134 -6.39 4.19 -9.55
N PRO A 135 -6.00 3.12 -10.27
CA PRO A 135 -6.63 2.75 -11.52
C PRO A 135 -8.14 2.51 -11.35
N ALA A 136 -8.91 2.77 -12.40
CA ALA A 136 -10.36 2.59 -12.37
C ALA A 136 -10.77 1.15 -12.01
N GLY A 137 -11.70 1.02 -11.05
CA GLY A 137 -12.30 -0.24 -10.64
C GLY A 137 -11.48 -1.06 -9.64
N LEU A 138 -10.30 -0.57 -9.23
CA LEU A 138 -9.48 -1.26 -8.22
C LEU A 138 -9.94 -0.96 -6.79
N ASP A 139 -10.64 0.16 -6.59
CA ASP A 139 -11.20 0.63 -5.33
C ASP A 139 -12.18 -0.36 -4.69
N ARG A 140 -12.90 -1.17 -5.48
CA ARG A 140 -13.81 -2.21 -4.98
C ARG A 140 -13.14 -3.31 -4.15
N TYR A 141 -11.81 -3.41 -4.21
CA TYR A 141 -11.03 -4.37 -3.44
C TYR A 141 -10.42 -3.78 -2.17
N LEU A 142 -10.58 -2.47 -1.95
CA LEU A 142 -10.07 -1.80 -0.76
C LEU A 142 -11.19 -1.59 0.25
N VAL A 143 -10.85 -1.76 1.52
CA VAL A 143 -11.70 -1.44 2.65
C VAL A 143 -10.86 -0.68 3.67
N GLU A 144 -11.46 0.25 4.41
CA GLU A 144 -10.80 0.87 5.57
C GLU A 144 -10.26 -0.21 6.51
N LYS A 145 -9.03 -0.03 6.98
CA LYS A 145 -8.28 -0.97 7.83
C LYS A 145 -7.98 -2.32 7.17
N GLY A 146 -8.25 -2.47 5.87
CA GLY A 146 -7.82 -3.60 5.07
C GLY A 146 -6.34 -3.51 4.68
N SER A 147 -5.83 -4.58 4.09
CA SER A 147 -4.45 -4.67 3.60
C SER A 147 -4.36 -4.29 2.12
N ILE A 148 -3.25 -3.65 1.76
CA ILE A 148 -2.85 -3.41 0.37
C ILE A 148 -1.33 -3.49 0.25
N THR A 149 -0.83 -3.91 -0.90
CA THR A 149 0.60 -3.89 -1.22
C THR A 149 0.92 -2.73 -2.16
N VAL A 150 1.88 -1.89 -1.78
CA VAL A 150 2.37 -0.75 -2.57
C VAL A 150 3.88 -0.88 -2.79
N ASP A 151 4.34 -1.02 -4.04
CA ASP A 151 5.74 -1.30 -4.38
C ASP A 151 6.32 -2.49 -3.57
N GLY A 152 5.50 -3.51 -3.29
CA GLY A 152 5.90 -4.67 -2.48
C GLY A 152 5.87 -4.44 -0.97
N VAL A 153 5.43 -3.28 -0.49
CA VAL A 153 5.27 -2.98 0.94
C VAL A 153 3.83 -3.27 1.36
N SER A 154 3.63 -4.16 2.33
CA SER A 154 2.35 -4.44 2.97
C SER A 154 1.97 -3.28 3.88
N LEU A 155 0.83 -2.65 3.60
CA LEU A 155 0.32 -1.48 4.31
C LEU A 155 -1.14 -1.66 4.71
N THR A 156 -1.55 -0.89 5.72
CA THR A 156 -2.95 -0.79 6.14
C THR A 156 -3.59 0.43 5.48
N VAL A 157 -4.71 0.23 4.80
CA VAL A 157 -5.53 1.30 4.25
C VAL A 157 -6.15 2.11 5.39
N VAL A 158 -5.89 3.42 5.40
CA VAL A 158 -6.44 4.34 6.41
C VAL A 158 -7.84 4.79 6.00
N ASP A 159 -7.98 5.31 4.79
CA ASP A 159 -9.24 5.75 4.18
C ASP A 159 -9.28 5.41 2.68
N VAL A 160 -10.48 5.24 2.14
CA VAL A 160 -10.74 5.05 0.70
C VAL A 160 -11.69 6.15 0.24
N THR A 161 -11.20 7.01 -0.65
CA THR A 161 -12.00 8.07 -1.28
C THR A 161 -12.48 7.60 -2.66
N PRO A 162 -13.80 7.54 -2.91
CA PRO A 162 -14.35 7.17 -4.22
C PRO A 162 -13.95 8.15 -5.34
N ALA A 163 -14.01 7.67 -6.57
CA ALA A 163 -13.82 8.53 -7.74
C ALA A 163 -14.91 9.62 -7.82
N THR A 164 -14.52 10.79 -8.30
CA THR A 164 -15.45 11.89 -8.64
C THR A 164 -15.40 12.15 -10.14
N ALA A 165 -16.16 13.13 -10.63
CA ALA A 165 -16.11 13.51 -12.04
C ALA A 165 -14.71 14.00 -12.47
N ASP A 166 -13.94 14.56 -11.54
CA ASP A 166 -12.68 15.25 -11.82
C ASP A 166 -11.44 14.50 -11.29
N LEU A 167 -11.62 13.56 -10.35
CA LEU A 167 -10.52 12.84 -9.71
C LEU A 167 -10.76 11.33 -9.69
N PRO A 168 -9.71 10.51 -9.90
CA PRO A 168 -9.82 9.08 -9.73
C PRO A 168 -10.08 8.72 -8.26
N ALA A 169 -10.53 7.49 -8.02
CA ALA A 169 -10.57 6.94 -6.67
C ALA A 169 -9.15 6.96 -6.08
N SER A 170 -9.06 7.08 -4.77
CA SER A 170 -7.77 7.09 -4.07
C SER A 170 -7.90 6.44 -2.70
N PHE A 171 -6.76 6.10 -2.12
CA PHE A 171 -6.69 5.64 -0.74
C PHE A 171 -5.53 6.33 -0.03
N THR A 172 -5.54 6.25 1.29
CA THR A 172 -4.45 6.75 2.12
C THR A 172 -3.82 5.62 2.92
N VAL A 173 -2.52 5.77 3.19
CA VAL A 173 -1.72 4.90 4.07
C VAL A 173 -0.88 5.79 4.98
N SER A 174 -0.56 5.29 6.17
CA SER A 174 0.39 5.94 7.07
C SER A 174 1.72 5.20 7.06
N LEU A 175 2.79 5.90 6.70
CA LEU A 175 4.14 5.35 6.68
C LEU A 175 4.83 5.70 8.01
N ILE A 176 5.22 4.68 8.74
CA ILE A 176 6.01 4.82 9.98
C ILE A 176 7.49 5.08 9.66
N PRO A 177 8.29 5.57 10.62
CA PRO A 177 9.69 5.93 10.39
C PRO A 177 10.54 4.80 9.79
N THR A 178 10.33 3.56 10.24
CA THR A 178 11.02 2.38 9.68
C THR A 178 10.67 2.15 8.22
N THR A 179 9.39 2.20 7.84
CA THR A 179 8.96 2.04 6.44
C THR A 179 9.50 3.16 5.55
N LEU A 180 9.56 4.39 6.05
CA LEU A 180 10.15 5.51 5.33
C LEU A 180 11.66 5.33 5.10
N ALA A 181 12.38 4.83 6.11
CA ALA A 181 13.83 4.63 6.02
C ALA A 181 14.21 3.43 5.14
N ASP A 182 13.46 2.33 5.25
CA ASP A 182 13.88 1.02 4.75
C ASP A 182 13.24 0.64 3.41
N THR A 183 12.37 1.49 2.85
CA THR A 183 11.69 1.24 1.57
C THR A 183 11.78 2.42 0.62
N THR A 184 11.50 2.18 -0.67
CA THR A 184 11.48 3.24 -1.69
C THR A 184 10.44 4.31 -1.41
N LEU A 185 9.40 3.99 -0.63
CA LEU A 185 8.29 4.90 -0.34
C LEU A 185 8.72 6.17 0.40
N GLY A 186 9.79 6.11 1.21
CA GLY A 186 10.32 7.31 1.86
C GLY A 186 10.84 8.35 0.88
N ALA A 187 11.45 7.90 -0.23
CA ALA A 187 12.07 8.76 -1.24
C ALA A 187 11.15 9.11 -2.43
N ARG A 188 10.01 8.42 -2.59
CA ARG A 188 9.07 8.63 -3.70
C ARG A 188 8.27 9.93 -3.50
N ASN A 189 8.36 10.86 -4.44
CA ASN A 189 7.65 12.14 -4.36
C ASN A 189 6.24 12.07 -4.96
N VAL A 190 5.44 13.12 -4.75
CA VAL A 190 4.17 13.32 -5.46
C VAL A 190 4.41 13.23 -6.98
N GLY A 191 3.52 12.54 -7.68
CA GLY A 191 3.62 12.20 -9.10
C GLY A 191 4.37 10.90 -9.38
N ALA A 192 5.04 10.29 -8.39
CA ALA A 192 5.70 9.00 -8.59
C ALA A 192 4.68 7.87 -8.82
N LEU A 193 5.02 6.97 -9.73
CA LEU A 193 4.28 5.74 -9.99
C LEU A 193 4.64 4.67 -8.96
N VAL A 194 3.64 3.90 -8.55
CA VAL A 194 3.80 2.77 -7.62
C VAL A 194 3.00 1.55 -8.09
N ASN A 195 3.57 0.37 -7.92
CA ASN A 195 2.89 -0.90 -8.15
C ASN A 195 1.86 -1.16 -7.06
N LEU A 196 0.65 -1.55 -7.45
CA LEU A 196 -0.43 -1.89 -6.53
C LEU A 196 -0.84 -3.34 -6.70
N GLU A 197 -0.85 -4.08 -5.60
CA GLU A 197 -1.48 -5.40 -5.50
C GLU A 197 -2.50 -5.36 -4.35
N VAL A 198 -3.76 -5.64 -4.68
CA VAL A 198 -4.83 -5.70 -3.66
C VAL A 198 -4.84 -7.07 -2.99
N ASP A 199 -5.38 -7.13 -1.78
CA ASP A 199 -5.48 -8.41 -1.05
C ASP A 199 -6.23 -9.45 -1.89
N VAL A 200 -5.56 -10.57 -2.18
CA VAL A 200 -6.10 -11.67 -2.97
C VAL A 200 -7.39 -12.23 -2.35
N VAL A 201 -7.55 -12.12 -1.02
CA VAL A 201 -8.78 -12.52 -0.33
C VAL A 201 -9.98 -11.72 -0.85
N ALA A 202 -9.83 -10.42 -1.10
CA ALA A 202 -10.91 -9.60 -1.65
C ALA A 202 -11.38 -10.09 -3.03
N LYS A 203 -10.45 -10.52 -3.88
CA LYS A 203 -10.76 -11.10 -5.21
C LYS A 203 -11.50 -12.42 -5.10
N TYR A 204 -11.08 -13.31 -4.19
CA TYR A 204 -11.78 -14.58 -3.97
C TYR A 204 -13.18 -14.37 -3.39
N VAL A 205 -13.32 -13.45 -2.43
CA VAL A 205 -14.62 -13.08 -1.87
C VAL A 205 -15.53 -12.54 -2.96
N GLU A 206 -15.07 -11.61 -3.80
CA GLU A 206 -15.86 -11.12 -4.94
C GLU A 206 -16.25 -12.26 -5.88
N LYS A 207 -15.29 -13.11 -6.28
CA LYS A 207 -15.54 -14.21 -7.23
C LYS A 207 -16.61 -15.19 -6.73
N LEU A 208 -16.62 -15.48 -5.44
CA LEU A 208 -17.57 -16.42 -4.82
C LEU A 208 -18.91 -15.76 -4.48
N ALA A 209 -18.90 -14.49 -4.05
CA ALA A 209 -20.10 -13.77 -3.64
C ALA A 209 -20.89 -13.20 -4.83
N ALA A 210 -20.22 -12.74 -5.89
CA ALA A 210 -20.86 -12.05 -7.01
C ALA A 210 -21.99 -12.86 -7.69
N PRO A 211 -21.86 -14.18 -7.95
CA PRO A 211 -22.96 -14.96 -8.51
C PRO A 211 -24.18 -15.03 -7.58
N VAL A 212 -23.94 -15.18 -6.27
CA VAL A 212 -25.00 -15.27 -5.26
C VAL A 212 -25.70 -13.93 -5.07
N LEU A 213 -24.93 -12.84 -4.96
CA LEU A 213 -25.47 -11.49 -4.83
C LEU A 213 -26.19 -11.03 -6.11
N GLY A 214 -25.70 -11.42 -7.29
CA GLY A 214 -26.38 -11.19 -8.56
C GLY A 214 -27.72 -11.94 -8.67
N GLN A 215 -27.78 -13.17 -8.15
CA GLN A 215 -29.03 -13.93 -8.04
C GLN A 215 -30.01 -13.31 -7.04
N VAL A 216 -29.52 -12.81 -5.89
CA VAL A 216 -30.36 -12.13 -4.90
C VAL A 216 -30.87 -10.79 -5.43
N ALA A 217 -30.03 -9.99 -6.08
CA ALA A 217 -30.47 -8.75 -6.73
C ALA A 217 -31.49 -9.02 -7.85
N GLY A 218 -31.28 -10.07 -8.65
CA GLY A 218 -32.23 -10.53 -9.67
C GLY A 218 -33.54 -11.07 -9.09
N ALA A 219 -33.49 -11.80 -7.97
CA ALA A 219 -34.67 -12.34 -7.29
C ALA A 219 -35.47 -11.26 -6.56
N VAL A 220 -34.79 -10.27 -5.95
CA VAL A 220 -35.42 -9.12 -5.29
C VAL A 220 -36.05 -8.18 -6.33
N LEU A 221 -35.41 -7.95 -7.48
CA LEU A 221 -36.03 -7.21 -8.60
C LEU A 221 -37.19 -7.98 -9.26
N GLY A 222 -37.21 -9.31 -9.16
CA GLY A 222 -38.30 -10.17 -9.65
C GLY A 222 -39.50 -10.30 -8.69
N GLN A 223 -39.43 -9.76 -7.47
CA GLN A 223 -40.47 -9.89 -6.44
C GLN A 223 -40.96 -8.57 -5.85
N LEU A 224 -40.60 -7.40 -6.40
CA LEU A 224 -41.17 -6.14 -5.94
C LEU A 224 -42.59 -5.96 -6.50
N PRO A 225 -43.66 -5.96 -5.68
CA PRO A 225 -44.95 -5.47 -6.14
C PRO A 225 -44.81 -3.98 -6.49
N THR A 226 -45.35 -3.60 -7.64
CA THR A 226 -45.46 -2.20 -8.11
C THR A 226 -46.41 -1.42 -7.21
N THR A 227 -46.00 -1.11 -5.99
CA THR A 227 -46.67 -0.10 -5.17
C THR A 227 -45.63 0.79 -4.54
N VAL A 228 -45.41 1.94 -5.16
CA VAL A 228 -44.65 3.05 -4.61
C VAL A 228 -45.39 3.53 -3.36
N GLY A 229 -44.84 3.27 -2.19
CA GLY A 229 -45.30 3.76 -0.90
C GLY A 229 -44.16 4.50 -0.21
N ARG A 230 -44.41 5.77 0.15
CA ARG A 230 -43.53 6.66 0.90
C ARG A 230 -42.67 5.92 1.94
N LEU A 231 -41.37 6.21 1.95
CA LEU A 231 -40.54 5.98 3.12
C LEU A 231 -41.08 6.86 4.26
N ASP A 232 -41.58 6.22 5.32
CA ASP A 232 -41.82 6.92 6.58
C ASP A 232 -40.49 7.46 7.13
N PRO A 233 -40.49 8.63 7.80
CA PRO A 233 -39.27 9.21 8.33
C PRO A 233 -38.65 8.30 9.39
N SER A 234 -37.32 8.33 9.48
CA SER A 234 -36.52 7.56 10.43
C SER A 234 -37.05 7.70 11.86
N PRO A 235 -37.07 6.60 12.66
CA PRO A 235 -37.45 6.69 14.06
C PRO A 235 -36.49 7.64 14.80
N GLN A 236 -37.05 8.57 15.58
CA GLN A 236 -36.26 9.46 16.43
C GLN A 236 -35.57 8.64 17.52
N LEU A 237 -34.25 8.84 17.65
CA LEU A 237 -33.48 8.30 18.77
C LEU A 237 -34.04 8.86 20.10
N PRO A 238 -34.13 8.02 21.15
CA PRO A 238 -34.55 8.49 22.46
C PRO A 238 -33.59 9.55 22.99
N ALA A 239 -34.14 10.62 23.56
CA ALA A 239 -33.34 11.66 24.19
C ALA A 239 -32.52 11.08 25.35
N PRO A 240 -31.28 11.55 25.57
CA PRO A 240 -30.46 11.10 26.69
C PRO A 240 -31.15 11.44 28.02
N PRO A 241 -30.98 10.60 29.07
CA PRO A 241 -31.57 10.86 30.37
C PRO A 241 -31.05 12.17 30.94
N VAL A 242 -31.98 13.00 31.41
CA VAL A 242 -31.68 14.24 32.13
C VAL A 242 -31.03 13.85 33.46
N GLY A 243 -29.73 14.13 33.60
CA GLY A 243 -29.02 13.98 34.87
C GLY A 243 -29.60 14.92 35.94
N PRO A 244 -29.40 14.60 37.24
CA PRO A 244 -29.92 15.42 38.33
C PRO A 244 -29.38 16.85 38.26
N PRO A 245 -30.12 17.84 38.79
CA PRO A 245 -29.72 19.25 38.74
C PRO A 245 -28.36 19.44 39.41
N ARG A 246 -27.47 20.20 38.74
CA ARG A 246 -26.20 20.63 39.30
C ARG A 246 -26.47 21.39 40.59
N ALA A 247 -25.88 20.94 41.70
CA ALA A 247 -25.80 21.73 42.91
C ALA A 247 -24.90 22.94 42.66
N ASP A 248 -25.39 24.12 43.06
CA ASP A 248 -24.64 25.38 43.03
C ASP A 248 -23.29 25.21 43.76
N SER A 249 -22.21 25.46 43.02
CA SER A 249 -20.87 25.59 43.62
C SER A 249 -20.66 27.05 44.00
N PRO A 250 -20.20 27.35 45.22
CA PRO A 250 -19.99 28.72 45.64
C PRO A 250 -18.79 29.33 44.92
N GLU A 251 -19.03 30.56 44.47
CA GLU A 251 -18.13 31.61 44.02
C GLU A 251 -16.67 31.49 44.52
N ALA A 252 -15.75 31.08 43.64
CA ALA A 252 -14.33 31.21 43.87
C ALA A 252 -13.86 32.61 43.44
N ALA A 253 -13.48 33.41 44.43
CA ALA A 253 -12.95 34.75 44.29
C ALA A 253 -11.78 34.84 43.29
N ARG A 254 -11.83 35.83 42.39
CA ARG A 254 -10.70 36.28 41.57
C ARG A 254 -9.63 36.92 42.47
N PRO A 255 -8.34 36.60 42.31
CA PRO A 255 -7.28 37.52 42.69
C PRO A 255 -6.96 38.46 41.52
N THR A 256 -6.99 39.74 41.85
CA THR A 256 -6.56 40.89 41.07
C THR A 256 -5.08 40.82 40.69
N ALA A 257 -4.77 41.30 39.49
CA ALA A 257 -3.43 41.63 39.06
C ALA A 257 -2.82 42.75 39.93
N ALA A 258 -1.60 42.54 40.43
CA ALA A 258 -0.70 43.60 40.84
C ALA A 258 0.74 43.22 40.49
N SER A 259 1.32 44.06 39.64
CA SER A 259 2.73 44.16 39.27
C SER A 259 3.60 44.51 40.48
N LEU A 260 4.87 44.07 40.51
CA LEU A 260 6.06 44.85 40.91
C LEU A 260 7.36 43.99 40.97
N LYS A 261 8.29 44.32 40.06
CA LYS A 261 9.74 44.60 40.23
C LYS A 261 10.69 43.67 41.01
N GLY A 262 11.80 43.34 40.32
CA GLY A 262 13.19 43.27 40.80
C GLY A 262 13.58 42.00 41.56
N ALA A 263 14.82 41.51 41.61
CA ALA A 263 16.12 41.87 41.06
C ALA A 263 17.06 40.65 41.32
N ASP A 264 18.15 40.56 40.55
CA ASP A 264 19.44 39.90 40.86
C ASP A 264 19.49 38.57 41.64
N ARG A 265 19.90 37.48 40.97
CA ARG A 265 21.28 36.91 40.99
C ARG A 265 21.35 35.62 40.19
#